data_AF-A0A1I6LC80-F1
#
_entry.id   AF-A0A1I6LC80-F1
#
_cell.length_a   1.000
_cell.length_b   1.000
_cell.length_c   1.000
_cell.angle_alpha   90.00
_cell.angle_beta   90.00
_cell.angle_gamma   90.00
#
_symmetry.space_group_name_H-M   'P 1'
#
loop_
_entity.id
_entity.type
_entity.pdbx_description
1 polymer ?
#
loop_
_entity_poly.entity_id
_entity_poly.type
_entity_poly.pdbx_seq_one_letter_code
_entity_poly.pdbx_strand_id
1 'polypeptide(L)'
;MKYTGFVSPVEQPTRLTSAATDMYMASSLLALSLGVLSWDQYLLRLQFVRENAESDSLQADTVRRLLGWQKFEPEEEWPFGEREQTDVDGASSSGTQDPSPRDDDTTVLHFTAKNIGLSNWLFHKGDDDFFPSIPHGHRISGRPSKLDAYRGWIYQKDTQVGREPRGKIVALWNDEKFRAFATAAITNYALKFPRYHWRGHNPMRLPRRR
;
A
#
# COMPACT_ATOMS: atom_id res chain seq x y z
N MET A 1 -45.92 -34.46 33.82
CA MET A 1 -45.91 -32.99 33.66
C MET A 1 -44.47 -32.58 33.38
N LYS A 2 -44.11 -32.31 32.11
CA LYS A 2 -42.74 -31.90 31.72
C LYS A 2 -42.86 -30.50 31.11
N TYR A 3 -42.31 -29.51 31.79
CA TYR A 3 -42.03 -28.19 31.19
C TYR A 3 -40.61 -28.24 30.64
N THR A 4 -40.47 -28.20 29.32
CA THR A 4 -39.20 -27.91 28.64
C THR A 4 -39.41 -26.64 27.84
N GLY A 5 -39.14 -25.49 28.48
CA GLY A 5 -39.02 -24.22 27.78
C GLY A 5 -37.70 -24.21 27.03
N PHE A 6 -37.76 -24.43 25.71
CA PHE A 6 -36.65 -24.18 24.81
C PHE A 6 -36.52 -22.65 24.67
N VAL A 7 -35.60 -22.05 25.40
CA VAL A 7 -35.19 -20.66 25.14
C VAL A 7 -34.27 -20.72 23.92
N SER A 8 -34.74 -20.21 22.79
CA SER A 8 -33.88 -20.05 21.61
C SER A 8 -32.75 -19.08 21.98
N PRO A 9 -31.48 -19.37 21.62
CA PRO A 9 -30.42 -18.41 21.82
C PRO A 9 -30.74 -17.18 20.96
N VAL A 10 -30.89 -16.03 21.61
CA VAL A 10 -30.90 -14.76 20.91
C VAL A 10 -29.52 -14.62 20.30
N GLU A 11 -29.41 -14.81 18.99
CA GLU A 11 -28.22 -14.42 18.23
C GLU A 11 -28.06 -12.91 18.40
N GLN A 12 -27.29 -12.51 19.41
CA GLN A 12 -26.88 -11.12 19.50
C GLN A 12 -25.86 -10.90 18.38
N PRO A 13 -26.12 -9.97 17.44
CA PRO A 13 -25.11 -9.63 16.44
C PRO A 13 -23.86 -9.15 17.19
N THR A 14 -22.74 -9.83 16.95
CA THR A 14 -21.46 -9.54 17.61
C THR A 14 -20.95 -8.20 17.11
N ARG A 15 -21.32 -7.12 17.80
CA ARG A 15 -20.91 -5.76 17.45
C ARG A 15 -19.57 -5.42 18.08
N LEU A 16 -18.80 -4.58 17.40
CA LEU A 16 -17.64 -3.94 17.97
C LEU A 16 -18.08 -2.92 19.03
N THR A 17 -17.47 -3.00 20.21
CA THR A 17 -17.59 -1.94 21.22
C THR A 17 -17.01 -0.63 20.70
N SER A 18 -17.38 0.49 21.29
CA SER A 18 -16.79 1.81 20.99
C SER A 18 -15.25 1.76 21.02
N ALA A 19 -14.66 1.20 22.09
CA ALA A 19 -13.22 1.13 22.24
C ALA A 19 -12.55 0.23 21.18
N ALA A 20 -13.17 -0.90 20.83
CA ALA A 20 -12.68 -1.77 19.76
C ALA A 20 -12.75 -1.06 18.41
N THR A 21 -13.82 -0.30 18.17
CA THR A 21 -14.01 0.48 16.95
C THR A 21 -12.95 1.58 16.82
N ASP A 22 -12.70 2.33 17.89
CA ASP A 22 -11.67 3.38 17.91
C ASP A 22 -10.29 2.80 17.61
N MET A 23 -9.95 1.67 18.25
CA MET A 23 -8.67 1.00 18.02
C MET A 23 -8.56 0.44 16.59
N TYR A 24 -9.65 -0.11 16.04
CA TYR A 24 -9.69 -0.61 14.66
C TYR A 24 -9.54 0.53 13.64
N MET A 25 -10.21 1.67 13.84
CA MET A 25 -10.07 2.84 12.98
C MET A 25 -8.66 3.43 13.06
N ALA A 26 -8.10 3.57 14.26
CA ALA A 26 -6.75 4.09 14.47
C ALA A 26 -5.68 3.19 13.84
N SER A 27 -5.76 1.88 14.07
CA SER A 27 -4.84 0.91 13.46
C SER A 27 -4.99 0.85 11.94
N SER A 28 -6.20 0.99 11.40
CA SER A 28 -6.43 1.04 9.95
C SER A 28 -5.85 2.31 9.33
N LEU A 29 -5.96 3.46 10.00
CA LEU A 29 -5.35 4.71 9.57
C LEU A 29 -3.82 4.65 9.63
N LEU A 30 -3.27 4.05 10.69
CA LEU A 30 -1.82 3.78 10.80
C LEU A 30 -1.34 2.82 9.70
N ALA A 31 -2.09 1.76 9.42
CA ALA A 31 -1.76 0.82 8.36
C ALA A 31 -1.78 1.50 6.98
N LEU A 32 -2.74 2.40 6.72
CA LEU A 32 -2.75 3.24 5.52
C LEU A 32 -1.53 4.17 5.46
N SER A 33 -1.21 4.86 6.56
CA SER A 33 -0.11 5.84 6.60
C SER A 33 1.26 5.17 6.43
N LEU A 34 1.44 3.98 7.02
CA LEU A 34 2.61 3.13 6.84
C LEU A 34 2.65 2.49 5.44
N GLY A 35 1.50 2.35 4.79
CA GLY A 35 1.39 1.71 3.49
C GLY A 35 1.22 0.22 3.50
N VAL A 36 0.78 -0.33 4.61
CA VAL A 36 0.31 -1.71 4.65
C VAL A 36 -1.01 -1.85 3.86
N LEU A 37 -1.82 -0.78 3.82
CA LEU A 37 -3.08 -0.73 3.08
C LEU A 37 -3.03 0.29 1.93
N SER A 38 -3.76 0.00 0.85
CA SER A 38 -4.18 0.99 -0.14
C SER A 38 -5.34 1.84 0.39
N TRP A 39 -5.65 2.94 -0.31
CA TRP A 39 -6.82 3.77 0.03
C TRP A 39 -8.13 2.99 -0.06
N ASP A 40 -8.31 2.16 -1.09
CA ASP A 40 -9.52 1.34 -1.26
C ASP A 40 -9.65 0.30 -0.14
N GLN A 41 -8.54 -0.35 0.24
CA GLN A 41 -8.52 -1.28 1.39
C GLN A 41 -8.84 -0.57 2.71
N TYR A 42 -8.41 0.67 2.87
CA TYR A 42 -8.78 1.48 4.04
C TYR A 42 -10.29 1.81 4.03
N LEU A 43 -10.86 2.19 2.88
CA LEU A 43 -12.30 2.45 2.75
C LEU A 43 -13.15 1.20 3.02
N LEU A 44 -12.73 0.02 2.56
CA LEU A 44 -13.37 -1.26 2.89
C LEU A 44 -13.36 -1.54 4.39
N ARG A 45 -12.27 -1.22 5.09
CA ARG A 45 -12.20 -1.37 6.56
C ARG A 45 -13.10 -0.37 7.28
N LEU A 46 -13.23 0.86 6.76
CA LEU A 46 -14.22 1.79 7.28
C LEU A 46 -15.65 1.27 7.05
N GLN A 47 -15.92 0.66 5.90
CA GLN A 47 -17.21 0.01 5.68
C GLN A 47 -17.48 -1.12 6.68
N PHE A 48 -16.49 -1.96 7.00
CA PHE A 48 -16.64 -2.97 8.04
C PHE A 48 -17.07 -2.33 9.38
N VAL A 49 -16.48 -1.19 9.75
CA VAL A 49 -16.89 -0.43 10.95
C VAL A 49 -18.32 0.06 10.84
N ARG A 50 -18.75 0.58 9.68
CA ARG A 50 -20.14 1.03 9.45
C ARG A 50 -21.15 -0.08 9.74
N GLU A 51 -20.82 -1.31 9.36
CA GLU A 51 -21.71 -2.47 9.44
C GLU A 51 -21.68 -3.16 10.80
N ASN A 52 -20.56 -3.08 11.53
CA ASN A 52 -20.31 -3.88 12.73
C ASN A 52 -20.16 -3.07 14.02
N ALA A 53 -20.09 -1.74 13.97
CA ALA A 53 -20.10 -0.91 15.18
C ALA A 53 -21.48 -0.92 15.87
N GLU A 54 -21.48 -0.55 17.16
CA GLU A 54 -22.71 -0.25 17.89
C GLU A 54 -23.56 0.79 17.13
N SER A 55 -24.86 0.49 16.98
CA SER A 55 -25.83 1.40 16.35
C SER A 55 -25.78 2.74 17.09
N ASP A 56 -25.83 3.84 16.34
CA ASP A 56 -25.83 5.21 16.88
C ASP A 56 -24.56 5.63 17.63
N SER A 57 -23.47 4.86 17.49
CA SER A 57 -22.15 5.29 17.97
C SER A 57 -21.60 6.47 17.13
N LEU A 58 -20.87 7.37 17.78
CA LEU A 58 -20.19 8.49 17.11
C LEU A 58 -19.23 8.02 16.01
N GLN A 59 -18.64 6.85 16.20
CA GLN A 59 -17.74 6.20 15.24
C GLN A 59 -18.49 5.78 13.98
N ALA A 60 -19.64 5.10 14.13
CA ALA A 60 -20.47 4.70 12.99
C ALA A 60 -20.96 5.93 12.19
N ASP A 61 -21.37 6.99 12.88
CA ASP A 61 -21.77 8.25 12.26
C ASP A 61 -20.62 8.94 11.51
N THR A 62 -19.44 9.00 12.14
CA THR A 62 -18.23 9.58 11.54
C THR A 62 -17.84 8.83 10.27
N VAL A 63 -17.85 7.50 10.32
CA VAL A 63 -17.56 6.63 9.18
C VAL A 63 -18.58 6.80 8.06
N ARG A 64 -19.89 6.88 8.36
CA ARG A 64 -20.93 7.11 7.34
C ARG A 64 -20.69 8.43 6.60
N ARG A 65 -20.32 9.50 7.32
CA ARG A 65 -20.00 10.81 6.71
C ARG A 65 -18.77 10.73 5.81
N LEU A 66 -17.70 10.07 6.28
CA LEU A 66 -16.45 9.92 5.53
C LEU A 66 -16.67 9.13 4.22
N LEU A 67 -17.35 7.98 4.30
CA LEU A 67 -17.65 7.16 3.12
C LEU A 67 -18.55 7.90 2.13
N GLY A 68 -19.55 8.63 2.63
CA GLY A 68 -20.44 9.46 1.79
C GLY A 68 -19.71 10.59 1.06
N TRP A 69 -18.75 11.26 1.70
CA TRP A 69 -17.92 12.27 1.03
C TRP A 69 -17.04 11.69 -0.07
N GLN A 70 -16.56 10.47 0.10
CA GLN A 70 -15.75 9.76 -0.89
C GLN A 70 -16.61 9.16 -2.02
N LYS A 71 -17.95 9.17 -1.90
CA LYS A 71 -18.88 8.45 -2.80
C LYS A 71 -18.46 6.98 -2.98
N PHE A 72 -17.99 6.38 -1.89
CA PHE A 72 -17.49 5.01 -1.93
C PHE A 72 -18.67 4.05 -1.91
N GLU A 73 -18.80 3.29 -3.00
CA GLU A 73 -19.66 2.12 -3.08
C GLU A 73 -18.74 0.89 -3.15
N PRO A 74 -18.86 -0.08 -2.24
CA PRO A 74 -18.14 -1.34 -2.38
C PRO A 74 -18.49 -2.02 -3.70
N GLU A 75 -17.48 -2.47 -4.43
CA GLU A 75 -17.71 -3.45 -5.49
C GLU A 75 -18.21 -4.76 -4.85
N GLU A 76 -19.26 -5.31 -5.46
CA GLU A 76 -20.04 -6.45 -4.98
C GLU A 76 -19.18 -7.72 -4.85
N GLU A 77 -19.44 -8.46 -3.78
CA GLU A 77 -19.03 -9.84 -3.46
C GLU A 77 -17.75 -10.36 -4.14
N TRP A 78 -16.63 -10.33 -3.41
CA TRP A 78 -15.44 -11.08 -3.79
C TRP A 78 -15.81 -12.57 -3.93
N PRO A 79 -15.61 -13.21 -5.11
CA PRO A 79 -15.86 -14.63 -5.23
C PRO A 79 -14.97 -15.35 -4.21
N PHE A 80 -15.60 -16.13 -3.32
CA PHE A 80 -14.89 -17.02 -2.41
C PHE A 80 -13.92 -17.87 -3.25
N GLY A 81 -12.63 -17.65 -3.04
CA GLY A 81 -11.58 -18.29 -3.82
C GLY A 81 -11.78 -19.80 -3.89
N GLU A 82 -11.68 -20.34 -5.09
CA GLU A 82 -11.67 -21.78 -5.32
C GLU A 82 -10.63 -22.41 -4.38
N ARG A 83 -11.08 -23.40 -3.58
CA ARG A 83 -10.17 -24.24 -2.80
C ARG A 83 -9.24 -24.93 -3.77
N GLU A 84 -7.97 -24.55 -3.76
CA GLU A 84 -6.92 -25.30 -4.42
C GLU A 84 -6.91 -26.70 -3.80
N GLN A 85 -7.40 -27.67 -4.57
CA GLN A 85 -7.44 -29.07 -4.22
C GLN A 85 -6.01 -29.60 -4.35
N THR A 86 -5.31 -29.69 -3.22
CA THR A 86 -3.98 -30.32 -3.18
C THR A 86 -4.13 -31.82 -3.30
N ASP A 87 -4.23 -32.31 -4.53
CA ASP A 87 -3.92 -33.71 -4.86
C ASP A 87 -2.44 -33.76 -5.26
N VAL A 88 -1.60 -34.26 -4.34
CA VAL A 88 -0.23 -34.65 -4.64
C VAL A 88 -0.01 -36.07 -4.13
N ASP A 89 -0.39 -37.02 -4.98
CA ASP A 89 0.20 -38.35 -5.03
C ASP A 89 1.59 -38.27 -5.66
N GLY A 90 2.57 -38.94 -5.07
CA GLY A 90 3.99 -38.77 -5.37
C GLY A 90 4.49 -39.45 -6.64
N ALA A 91 5.70 -39.05 -7.08
CA ALA A 91 6.87 -39.92 -7.27
C ALA A 91 8.00 -39.23 -8.05
N SER A 92 9.21 -39.43 -7.52
CA SER A 92 10.52 -39.53 -8.19
C SER A 92 11.22 -38.33 -8.85
N SER A 93 12.33 -38.01 -8.18
CA SER A 93 13.57 -37.34 -8.60
C SER A 93 14.04 -37.49 -10.06
N SER A 94 14.51 -36.39 -10.63
CA SER A 94 15.86 -36.27 -11.19
C SER A 94 16.24 -34.80 -11.33
N GLY A 95 17.43 -34.43 -10.89
CA GLY A 95 17.84 -33.05 -10.70
C GLY A 95 18.18 -32.28 -11.96
N THR A 96 18.07 -30.96 -11.86
CA THR A 96 18.96 -29.99 -12.50
C THR A 96 19.02 -28.78 -11.57
N GLN A 97 20.23 -28.38 -11.21
CA GLN A 97 20.49 -27.21 -10.36
C GLN A 97 20.12 -25.95 -11.14
N ASP A 98 19.10 -25.23 -10.68
CA ASP A 98 18.83 -23.85 -11.07
C ASP A 98 19.19 -22.95 -9.88
N PRO A 99 19.87 -21.81 -10.08
CA PRO A 99 20.22 -20.92 -9.00
C PRO A 99 18.91 -20.30 -8.47
N SER A 100 18.58 -20.66 -7.23
CA SER A 100 17.51 -20.05 -6.44
C SER A 100 17.43 -18.54 -6.72
N PRO A 101 16.29 -18.03 -7.21
CA PRO A 101 15.96 -16.64 -6.96
C PRO A 101 15.92 -16.55 -5.44
N ARG A 102 16.73 -15.66 -4.88
CA ARG A 102 16.52 -15.25 -3.49
C ARG A 102 15.11 -14.67 -3.46
N ASP A 103 14.22 -15.47 -2.91
CA ASP A 103 12.88 -15.08 -2.53
C ASP A 103 13.06 -14.10 -1.36
N ASP A 104 13.43 -12.88 -1.71
CA ASP A 104 13.35 -11.75 -0.80
C ASP A 104 11.87 -11.34 -0.79
N ASP A 105 11.07 -12.18 -0.16
CA ASP A 105 9.67 -11.93 0.22
C ASP A 105 9.66 -10.85 1.31
N THR A 106 10.18 -9.69 0.96
CA THR A 106 9.83 -8.46 1.63
C THR A 106 8.60 -7.97 0.91
N THR A 107 7.47 -8.02 1.62
CA THR A 107 6.13 -7.57 1.22
C THR A 107 6.11 -6.04 1.01
N VAL A 108 7.00 -5.53 0.15
CA VAL A 108 7.22 -4.10 -0.10
C VAL A 108 6.37 -3.72 -1.30
N LEU A 109 5.32 -2.96 -1.03
CA LEU A 109 4.52 -2.35 -2.09
C LEU A 109 5.43 -1.54 -3.02
N HIS A 110 5.45 -1.95 -4.29
CA HIS A 110 6.25 -1.34 -5.32
C HIS A 110 5.37 -0.61 -6.34
N PHE A 111 5.82 0.54 -6.82
CA PHE A 111 5.17 1.26 -7.92
C PHE A 111 5.92 1.00 -9.23
N THR A 112 5.18 0.63 -10.28
CA THR A 112 5.72 0.50 -11.65
C THR A 112 5.09 1.53 -12.57
N ALA A 113 5.92 2.35 -13.21
CA ALA A 113 5.47 3.43 -14.09
C ALA A 113 5.24 2.93 -15.54
N LYS A 114 4.52 1.82 -15.71
CA LYS A 114 4.35 1.12 -17.00
C LYS A 114 3.79 2.02 -18.11
N ASN A 115 2.83 2.88 -17.79
CA ASN A 115 2.10 3.70 -18.77
C ASN A 115 2.80 5.03 -19.12
N ILE A 116 3.96 5.33 -18.51
CA ILE A 116 4.64 6.64 -18.60
C ILE A 116 6.00 6.52 -19.32
N GLY A 117 6.27 5.37 -19.94
CA GLY A 117 7.57 5.09 -20.58
C GLY A 117 8.73 4.98 -19.58
N LEU A 118 8.41 4.78 -18.29
CA LEU A 118 9.34 4.50 -17.20
C LEU A 118 9.15 3.07 -16.67
N SER A 119 8.68 2.16 -17.53
CA SER A 119 8.44 0.75 -17.22
C SER A 119 9.67 -0.01 -16.73
N ASN A 120 10.87 0.50 -17.00
CA ASN A 120 12.14 -0.09 -16.56
C ASN A 120 12.52 0.32 -15.13
N TRP A 121 11.68 1.08 -14.44
CA TRP A 121 11.94 1.60 -13.10
C TRP A 121 10.90 1.08 -12.10
N LEU A 122 11.40 0.62 -10.96
CA LEU A 122 10.65 0.13 -9.81
C LEU A 122 10.88 1.07 -8.63
N PHE A 123 9.82 1.51 -7.96
CA PHE A 123 9.96 2.37 -6.77
C PHE A 123 9.49 1.60 -5.54
N HIS A 124 10.25 1.67 -4.45
CA HIS A 124 9.92 1.02 -3.18
C HIS A 124 9.46 2.05 -2.15
N LYS A 125 8.33 1.77 -1.49
CA LYS A 125 7.74 2.71 -0.50
C LYS A 125 8.53 2.76 0.80
N GLY A 126 9.10 1.64 1.23
CA GLY A 126 9.88 1.50 2.46
C GLY A 126 11.38 1.43 2.22
N ASP A 127 11.86 2.11 1.17
CA ASP A 127 13.29 2.14 0.86
C ASP A 127 14.06 2.93 1.93
N ASP A 128 15.00 2.27 2.60
CA ASP A 128 15.89 2.91 3.58
C ASP A 128 17.00 3.73 2.91
N ASP A 129 17.19 3.54 1.61
CA ASP A 129 18.14 4.27 0.81
C ASP A 129 17.56 5.65 0.39
N PHE A 130 18.25 6.72 0.78
CA PHE A 130 17.81 8.08 0.41
C PHE A 130 18.34 8.52 -0.96
N PHE A 131 19.31 7.82 -1.52
CA PHE A 131 20.08 8.28 -2.66
C PHE A 131 19.49 7.74 -3.97
N PRO A 132 19.32 8.58 -5.03
CA PRO A 132 19.61 10.01 -5.11
C PRO A 132 18.46 10.88 -4.60
N SER A 133 17.27 10.34 -4.35
CA SER A 133 16.13 11.08 -3.83
C SER A 133 15.16 10.14 -3.12
N ILE A 134 14.19 10.70 -2.39
CA ILE A 134 13.06 9.95 -1.83
C ILE A 134 11.76 10.49 -2.46
N PRO A 135 10.98 9.66 -3.16
CA PRO A 135 11.36 8.32 -3.63
C PRO A 135 12.47 8.37 -4.72
N HIS A 136 13.07 7.23 -5.02
CA HIS A 136 13.89 7.01 -6.21
C HIS A 136 13.51 5.70 -6.90
N GLY A 137 13.82 5.61 -8.20
CA GLY A 137 13.52 4.43 -9.00
C GLY A 137 14.74 3.51 -9.11
N HIS A 138 14.54 2.21 -8.96
CA HIS A 138 15.53 1.16 -9.21
C HIS A 138 15.30 0.56 -10.58
N ARG A 139 16.39 0.40 -11.34
CA ARG A 139 16.31 -0.21 -12.66
C ARG A 139 16.01 -1.71 -12.53
N ILE A 140 14.95 -2.17 -13.20
CA ILE A 140 14.48 -3.57 -13.14
C ILE A 140 15.46 -4.54 -13.81
N SER A 141 16.02 -4.16 -14.96
CA SER A 141 16.88 -5.04 -15.76
C SER A 141 18.15 -4.35 -16.26
N GLY A 142 19.23 -5.13 -16.36
CA GLY A 142 20.56 -4.67 -16.77
C GLY A 142 21.39 -4.17 -15.59
N ARG A 143 22.25 -3.16 -15.83
CA ARG A 143 23.14 -2.64 -14.79
C ARG A 143 22.35 -1.94 -13.67
N PRO A 144 22.55 -2.30 -12.39
CA PRO A 144 21.92 -1.63 -11.25
C PRO A 144 22.14 -0.13 -11.33
N SER A 145 21.04 0.61 -11.45
CA SER A 145 21.04 2.05 -11.61
C SER A 145 19.87 2.64 -10.84
N LYS A 146 20.00 3.88 -10.38
CA LYS A 146 18.99 4.60 -9.62
C LYS A 146 18.55 5.87 -10.34
N LEU A 147 17.26 6.18 -10.31
CA LEU A 147 16.65 7.35 -10.92
C LEU A 147 16.28 8.38 -9.85
N ASP A 148 16.80 9.61 -9.98
CA ASP A 148 16.28 10.77 -9.26
C ASP A 148 14.89 11.12 -9.80
N ALA A 149 13.85 10.84 -9.01
CA ALA A 149 12.46 11.00 -9.43
C ALA A 149 12.11 12.47 -9.73
N TYR A 150 12.84 13.44 -9.18
CA TYR A 150 12.55 14.87 -9.33
C TYR A 150 13.26 15.48 -10.55
N ARG A 151 14.51 15.06 -10.79
CA ARG A 151 15.37 15.65 -11.83
C ARG A 151 15.49 14.78 -13.07
N GLY A 152 15.21 13.49 -12.95
CA GLY A 152 15.37 12.47 -13.98
C GLY A 152 16.80 11.98 -14.17
N TRP A 153 17.75 12.39 -13.32
CA TRP A 153 19.13 11.94 -13.42
C TRP A 153 19.26 10.45 -13.05
N ILE A 154 20.07 9.73 -13.80
CA ILE A 154 20.36 8.31 -13.60
C ILE A 154 21.75 8.17 -13.01
N TYR A 155 21.85 7.41 -11.92
CA TYR A 155 23.08 7.17 -11.20
C TYR A 155 23.44 5.68 -11.23
N GLN A 156 24.71 5.38 -11.40
CA GLN A 156 25.30 4.08 -11.10
C GLN A 156 26.25 4.27 -9.93
N LYS A 157 25.92 3.67 -8.78
CA LYS A 157 26.50 4.06 -7.48
C LYS A 157 26.28 5.57 -7.30
N ASP A 158 27.36 6.34 -7.15
CA ASP A 158 27.29 7.79 -6.94
C ASP A 158 27.56 8.60 -8.22
N THR A 159 27.84 7.93 -9.33
CA THR A 159 28.18 8.59 -10.59
C THR A 159 26.93 8.78 -11.45
N GLN A 160 26.69 10.02 -11.88
CA GLN A 160 25.64 10.33 -12.84
C GLN A 160 26.04 9.82 -14.23
N VAL A 161 25.24 8.92 -14.80
CA VAL A 161 25.53 8.25 -16.10
C VAL A 161 24.55 8.62 -17.21
N GLY A 162 23.46 9.31 -16.88
CA GLY A 162 22.46 9.68 -17.88
C GLY A 162 21.27 10.40 -17.28
N ARG A 163 20.23 10.61 -18.10
CA ARG A 163 18.99 11.28 -17.69
C ARG A 163 17.80 10.73 -18.45
N GLU A 164 16.70 10.44 -17.76
CA GLU A 164 15.40 10.23 -18.40
C GLU A 164 14.87 11.54 -19.01
N PRO A 165 14.15 11.49 -20.14
CA PRO A 165 13.56 12.67 -20.73
C PRO A 165 12.65 13.41 -19.76
N ARG A 166 12.75 14.75 -19.76
CA ARG A 166 11.96 15.62 -18.88
C ARG A 166 10.45 15.37 -19.00
N GLY A 167 9.96 15.07 -20.20
CA GLY A 167 8.54 14.77 -20.44
C GLY A 167 8.06 13.58 -19.60
N LYS A 168 8.86 12.52 -19.46
CA LYS A 168 8.53 11.37 -18.63
C LYS A 168 8.50 11.70 -17.14
N ILE A 169 9.44 12.53 -16.67
CA ILE A 169 9.47 12.98 -15.28
C ILE A 169 8.25 13.85 -14.96
N VAL A 170 7.86 14.72 -15.88
CA VAL A 170 6.62 15.52 -15.73
C VAL A 170 5.40 14.60 -15.69
N ALA A 171 5.29 13.65 -16.62
CA ALA A 171 4.19 12.70 -16.63
C ALA A 171 4.14 11.85 -15.36
N LEU A 172 5.29 11.44 -14.81
CA LEU A 172 5.40 10.72 -13.54
C LEU A 172 4.81 11.54 -12.39
N TRP A 173 5.12 12.84 -12.30
CA TRP A 173 4.58 13.71 -11.24
C TRP A 173 3.15 14.19 -11.47
N ASN A 174 2.62 14.01 -12.67
CA ASN A 174 1.21 14.22 -12.99
C ASN A 174 0.35 12.98 -12.66
N ASP A 175 0.95 11.79 -12.59
CA ASP A 175 0.25 10.56 -12.22
C ASP A 175 -0.19 10.57 -10.75
N GLU A 176 -1.49 10.39 -10.52
CA GLU A 176 -2.07 10.46 -9.18
C GLU A 176 -1.61 9.34 -8.26
N LYS A 177 -1.45 8.14 -8.81
CA LYS A 177 -1.00 6.96 -8.05
C LYS A 177 0.45 7.16 -7.61
N PHE A 178 1.31 7.69 -8.48
CA PHE A 178 2.70 8.00 -8.12
C PHE A 178 2.79 9.10 -7.07
N ARG A 179 1.94 10.13 -7.14
CA ARG A 179 1.93 11.18 -6.10
C ARG A 179 1.54 10.64 -4.74
N ALA A 180 0.48 9.82 -4.67
CA ALA A 180 0.08 9.15 -3.43
C ALA A 180 1.19 8.25 -2.89
N PHE A 181 1.84 7.48 -3.78
CA PHE A 181 3.00 6.68 -3.45
C PHE A 181 4.16 7.52 -2.89
N ALA A 182 4.52 8.62 -3.56
CA ALA A 182 5.63 9.49 -3.18
C ALA A 182 5.38 10.15 -1.82
N THR A 183 4.17 10.67 -1.58
CA THR A 183 3.76 11.21 -0.28
C THR A 183 3.99 10.20 0.83
N ALA A 184 3.60 8.95 0.60
CA ALA A 184 3.69 7.92 1.61
C ALA A 184 5.13 7.42 1.81
N ALA A 185 5.94 7.33 0.76
CA ALA A 185 7.37 7.04 0.86
C ALA A 185 8.12 8.12 1.66
N ILE A 186 7.84 9.40 1.38
CA ILE A 186 8.42 10.53 2.11
C ILE A 186 8.02 10.50 3.59
N THR A 187 6.75 10.22 3.86
CA THR A 187 6.23 10.14 5.24
C THR A 187 6.87 8.98 6.01
N ASN A 188 6.96 7.79 5.39
CA ASN A 188 7.62 6.63 5.99
C ASN A 188 9.09 6.94 6.32
N TYR A 189 9.83 7.51 5.38
CA TYR A 189 11.23 7.88 5.58
C TYR A 189 11.40 8.95 6.67
N ALA A 190 10.56 9.98 6.69
CA ALA A 190 10.60 11.04 7.69
C ALA A 190 10.35 10.51 9.11
N LEU A 191 9.44 9.54 9.26
CA LEU A 191 9.16 8.88 10.54
C LEU A 191 10.35 8.03 11.00
N LYS A 192 10.96 7.28 10.08
CA LYS A 192 12.08 6.38 10.39
C LYS A 192 13.39 7.13 10.65
N PHE A 193 13.63 8.23 9.95
CA PHE A 193 14.86 9.02 10.01
C PHE A 193 14.58 10.50 10.35
N PRO A 194 14.13 10.83 11.58
CA PRO A 194 13.67 12.17 11.95
C PRO A 194 14.76 13.26 11.89
N ARG A 195 16.04 12.86 11.85
CA ARG A 195 17.20 13.76 11.75
C ARG A 195 17.75 13.88 10.32
N TYR A 196 17.06 13.32 9.33
CA TYR A 196 17.49 13.39 7.94
C TYR A 196 17.38 14.83 7.39
N HIS A 197 18.42 15.26 6.66
CA HIS A 197 18.49 16.59 6.07
C HIS A 197 17.90 16.58 4.66
N TRP A 198 16.66 17.02 4.53
CA TRP A 198 15.97 17.09 3.26
C TRP A 198 16.55 18.16 2.32
N ARG A 199 16.54 17.90 1.02
CA ARG A 199 17.01 18.83 -0.03
C ARG A 199 16.25 20.17 -0.08
N GLY A 200 15.08 20.25 0.54
CA GLY A 200 14.25 21.45 0.61
C GLY A 200 13.56 21.59 1.97
N HIS A 201 13.07 22.79 2.27
CA HIS A 201 12.48 23.13 3.57
C HIS A 201 11.25 22.30 3.96
N ASN A 202 10.48 21.82 2.97
CA ASN A 202 9.31 20.98 3.22
C ASN A 202 9.33 19.79 2.24
N PRO A 203 9.67 18.57 2.71
CA PRO A 203 9.72 17.39 1.85
C PRO A 203 8.35 16.95 1.34
N MET A 204 7.26 17.35 2.01
CA MET A 204 5.89 17.06 1.58
C MET A 204 5.43 17.95 0.42
N ARG A 205 6.21 18.96 0.05
CA ARG A 205 5.91 19.82 -1.10
C ARG A 205 6.33 19.14 -2.40
N LEU A 206 5.42 18.32 -2.93
CA LEU A 206 5.61 17.63 -4.21
C LEU A 206 5.72 18.61 -5.40
N PRO A 207 6.38 18.21 -6.51
CA PRO A 207 6.39 18.97 -7.75
C PRO A 207 4.99 19.37 -8.22
N ARG A 208 4.88 20.59 -8.76
CA ARG A 208 3.63 21.11 -9.34
C ARG A 208 3.31 20.33 -10.61
N ARG A 209 2.02 20.02 -10.79
CA ARG A 209 1.51 19.48 -12.05
C ARG A 209 1.75 20.47 -13.19
N ARG A 210 1.96 19.96 -14.39
CA ARG A 210 2.18 20.74 -15.62
C ARG A 210 1.28 20.25 -16.73
#